data_AF-A0AAC9T1E1-F1
#
_entry.id   AF-A0AAC9T1E1-F1
#
_cell.length_a   1.000
_cell.length_b   1.000
_cell.length_c   1.000
_cell.angle_alpha   90.00
_cell.angle_beta   90.00
_cell.angle_gamma   90.00
#
_symmetry.space_group_name_H-M   'P 1'
#
loop_
_entity.id
_entity.type
_entity.pdbx_description
1 polymer ?
#
loop_
_entity_poly.entity_id
_entity_poly.type
_entity_poly.pdbx_seq_one_letter_code
_entity_poly.pdbx_strand_id
1 'polypeptide(L)'
;MDLSTILLVVAFLVDFAIRVIAIIVVPRNRRPTSGMAWLLAIFLIPYLGFLLFLLIGYRTLPKRRVEMQAEINQFILDSTAGMERVQRDHPWPGWLESVVALNRNLGAMPLVGDNRARLHGNYEETFAAMVADIDKARKYVHVEFYILSLDPTTTPFFDALENAVKRGVTVRVLMDHIQSMRKPGFKQTKKRLTESGVQWQLMLPLQPFKGQWQRPDLRNHRKLVIVDGRVGFMGSQNVIDRTYNMKSNIRRGLKWKDLMVRLEGPIVSGLNAIFITDWYSETNELLTRDIEPVHPEDISDAIDCQVVPSGPGFEGENNLRLFLALLYYAQERIVITSPYFVPDESIMYAITTAVQRGLHVELFVSEIGDQALVYHAQRSYYEELLQAGVKIYMYKAPYVLHAKHFTIDDDVAVIGSSNMDMRSFSLNFEVSLMVRGASFVQALRAVEDGYRADSRELTLEEWMKQPLRSTILDNLARLTSAVQ
;
A
#
# COMPACT_ATOMS: atom_id res chain seq x y z
N MET A 1 -3.12 56.30 -18.19
CA MET A 1 -2.56 54.99 -18.58
C MET A 1 -3.50 54.38 -19.59
N ASP A 2 -2.98 53.82 -20.67
CA ASP A 2 -3.80 52.98 -21.54
C ASP A 2 -4.22 51.69 -20.82
N LEU A 3 -5.29 51.05 -21.33
CA LEU A 3 -5.84 49.83 -20.73
C LEU A 3 -4.78 48.71 -20.62
N SER A 4 -3.87 48.63 -21.60
CA SER A 4 -2.74 47.70 -21.59
C SER A 4 -1.80 47.90 -20.40
N THR A 5 -1.45 49.14 -20.08
CA THR A 5 -0.58 49.45 -18.95
C THR A 5 -1.26 49.11 -17.63
N ILE A 6 -2.58 49.36 -17.52
CA ILE A 6 -3.36 48.98 -16.34
C ILE A 6 -3.36 47.46 -16.17
N LEU A 7 -3.63 46.71 -17.24
CA LEU A 7 -3.62 45.24 -17.20
C LEU A 7 -2.25 44.66 -16.85
N LEU A 8 -1.16 45.24 -17.36
CA LEU A 8 0.20 44.81 -17.02
C LEU A 8 0.55 45.05 -15.56
N VAL A 9 0.20 46.22 -15.02
CA VAL A 9 0.42 46.55 -13.59
C VAL A 9 -0.39 45.61 -12.70
N VAL A 10 -1.66 45.34 -13.04
CA VAL A 10 -2.50 44.40 -12.29
C VAL A 10 -1.90 42.98 -12.34
N ALA A 11 -1.50 42.50 -13.51
CA ALA A 11 -0.87 41.18 -13.64
C ALA A 11 0.41 41.07 -12.81
N PHE A 12 1.25 42.10 -12.81
CA PHE A 12 2.47 42.15 -12.00
C PHE A 12 2.17 42.14 -10.50
N LEU A 13 1.20 42.93 -10.03
CA LEU A 13 0.81 42.96 -8.62
C LEU A 13 0.23 41.61 -8.16
N VAL A 14 -0.55 40.95 -9.01
CA VAL A 14 -1.08 39.60 -8.76
C VAL A 14 0.06 38.58 -8.68
N ASP A 15 1.00 38.59 -9.63
CA ASP A 15 2.19 37.71 -9.59
C ASP A 15 3.02 37.91 -8.31
N PHE A 16 3.29 39.18 -7.96
CA PHE A 16 4.02 39.51 -6.75
C PHE A 16 3.29 39.01 -5.48
N ALA A 17 1.98 39.23 -5.39
CA ALA A 17 1.16 38.74 -4.29
C ALA A 17 1.18 37.19 -4.21
N ILE A 18 1.04 36.49 -5.34
CA ILE A 18 1.13 35.02 -5.39
C ILE A 18 2.46 34.53 -4.82
N ARG A 19 3.59 35.13 -5.20
CA ARG A 19 4.92 34.72 -4.72
C ARG A 19 5.12 34.99 -3.23
N VAL A 20 4.68 36.15 -2.73
CA VAL A 20 4.76 36.48 -1.30
C VAL A 20 3.90 35.51 -0.48
N ILE A 21 2.66 35.26 -0.91
CA ILE A 21 1.77 34.29 -0.27
C ILE A 21 2.38 32.89 -0.32
N ALA A 22 2.97 32.49 -1.45
CA ALA A 22 3.59 31.18 -1.60
C ALA A 22 4.74 30.96 -0.61
N ILE A 23 5.63 31.94 -0.42
CA ILE A 23 6.73 31.85 0.57
C ILE A 23 6.19 31.59 1.99
N ILE A 24 5.05 32.18 2.35
CA ILE A 24 4.47 32.06 3.69
C ILE A 24 3.69 30.74 3.85
N VAL A 25 2.94 30.35 2.82
CA VAL A 25 1.95 29.26 2.90
C VAL A 25 2.52 27.90 2.48
N VAL A 26 3.39 27.86 1.47
CA VAL A 26 3.92 26.61 0.90
C VAL A 26 4.83 25.86 1.89
N PRO A 27 5.75 26.48 2.64
CA PRO A 27 6.62 25.72 3.55
C PRO A 27 5.92 25.14 4.77
N ARG A 28 4.76 25.69 5.17
CA ARG A 28 4.08 25.34 6.42
C ARG A 28 3.69 23.85 6.45
N ASN A 29 4.14 23.13 7.48
CA ASN A 29 3.87 21.70 7.72
C ASN A 29 4.24 20.79 6.53
N ARG A 30 5.25 21.16 5.74
CA ARG A 30 5.77 20.35 4.63
C ARG A 30 7.24 20.05 4.83
N ARG A 31 7.69 18.96 4.22
CA ARG A 31 9.13 18.65 4.12
C ARG A 31 9.82 19.77 3.31
N PRO A 32 11.01 20.26 3.73
CA PRO A 32 11.70 21.34 3.05
C PRO A 32 11.86 21.12 1.54
N THR A 33 12.20 19.89 1.13
CA THR A 33 12.37 19.50 -0.27
C THR A 33 11.09 19.65 -1.10
N SER A 34 9.94 19.17 -0.58
CA SER A 34 8.64 19.33 -1.23
C SER A 34 8.19 20.79 -1.25
N GLY A 35 8.41 21.54 -0.17
CA GLY A 35 8.13 22.97 -0.11
C GLY A 35 8.95 23.76 -1.14
N MET A 36 10.24 23.47 -1.26
CA MET A 36 11.13 24.06 -2.26
C MET A 36 10.69 23.72 -3.69
N ALA A 37 10.28 22.49 -3.98
CA ALA A 37 9.80 22.11 -5.30
C ALA A 37 8.56 22.92 -5.72
N TRP A 38 7.61 23.12 -4.80
CA TRP A 38 6.43 23.94 -5.05
C TRP A 38 6.75 25.43 -5.19
N LEU A 39 7.66 25.95 -4.37
CA LEU A 39 8.15 27.33 -4.52
C LEU A 39 8.82 27.50 -5.88
N LEU A 40 9.70 26.60 -6.31
CA LEU A 40 10.32 26.67 -7.63
C LEU A 40 9.29 26.64 -8.76
N ALA A 41 8.28 25.76 -8.67
CA ALA A 41 7.20 25.71 -9.65
C ALA A 41 6.43 27.04 -9.75
N ILE A 42 6.10 27.65 -8.61
CA ILE A 42 5.41 28.95 -8.54
C ILE A 42 6.33 30.10 -8.98
N PHE A 43 7.64 30.03 -8.74
CA PHE A 43 8.55 31.11 -9.15
C PHE A 43 8.89 31.06 -10.65
N LEU A 44 8.99 29.86 -11.22
CA LEU A 44 9.29 29.66 -12.64
C LEU A 44 8.05 29.79 -13.53
N ILE A 45 6.88 29.33 -13.05
CA ILE A 45 5.63 29.34 -13.81
C ILE A 45 4.47 29.76 -12.89
N PRO A 46 4.35 31.04 -12.50
CA PRO A 46 3.53 31.47 -11.36
C PRO A 46 2.07 31.06 -11.40
N TYR A 47 1.35 31.40 -12.46
CA TYR A 47 -0.08 31.11 -12.56
C TYR A 47 -0.35 29.60 -12.60
N LEU A 48 0.43 28.85 -13.38
CA LEU A 48 0.26 27.41 -13.52
C LEU A 48 0.74 26.66 -12.27
N GLY A 49 1.91 27.03 -11.73
CA GLY A 49 2.48 26.46 -10.52
C GLY A 49 1.60 26.69 -9.30
N PHE A 50 1.01 27.88 -9.18
CA PHE A 50 0.05 28.18 -8.12
C PHE A 50 -1.24 27.39 -8.30
N LEU A 51 -1.79 27.29 -9.51
CA LEU A 51 -2.96 26.47 -9.80
C LEU A 51 -2.71 24.98 -9.47
N LEU A 52 -1.57 24.43 -9.90
CA LEU A 52 -1.18 23.06 -9.58
C LEU A 52 -1.00 22.87 -8.07
N PHE A 53 -0.41 23.83 -7.37
CA PHE A 53 -0.28 23.79 -5.92
C PHE A 53 -1.64 23.77 -5.21
N LEU A 54 -2.63 24.53 -5.70
CA LEU A 54 -3.98 24.48 -5.13
C LEU A 54 -4.66 23.12 -5.36
N LEU A 55 -4.38 22.46 -6.50
CA LEU A 55 -4.99 21.17 -6.84
C LEU A 55 -4.37 19.98 -6.08
N ILE A 56 -3.04 19.97 -5.90
CA ILE A 56 -2.29 18.81 -5.37
C ILE A 56 -1.22 19.16 -4.31
N GLY A 57 -1.10 20.42 -3.87
CA GLY A 57 -0.09 20.84 -2.89
C GLY A 57 -0.49 20.63 -1.42
N TYR A 58 -1.77 20.37 -1.12
CA TYR A 58 -2.29 20.25 0.26
C TYR A 58 -2.59 18.79 0.64
N ARG A 59 -1.77 18.19 1.51
CA ARG A 59 -1.82 16.75 1.85
C ARG A 59 -3.02 16.32 2.69
N THR A 60 -3.74 17.25 3.32
CA THR A 60 -4.81 16.95 4.27
C THR A 60 -6.09 16.52 3.57
N LEU A 61 -6.75 15.49 4.12
CA LEU A 61 -8.11 15.12 3.73
C LEU A 61 -9.12 16.25 4.04
N PRO A 62 -10.27 16.29 3.34
CA PRO A 62 -11.37 17.18 3.70
C PRO A 62 -11.77 16.99 5.18
N LYS A 63 -12.13 18.07 5.89
CA LYS A 63 -12.46 18.06 7.34
C LYS A 63 -13.39 16.91 7.73
N ARG A 64 -14.49 16.73 6.97
CA ARG A 64 -15.44 15.63 7.18
C ARG A 64 -14.78 14.25 7.21
N ARG A 65 -13.80 13.98 6.36
CA ARG A 65 -13.08 12.69 6.35
C ARG A 65 -12.14 12.54 7.53
N VAL A 66 -11.56 13.63 8.02
CA VAL A 66 -10.72 13.60 9.24
C VAL A 66 -11.58 13.32 10.47
N GLU A 67 -12.72 13.99 10.60
CA GLU A 67 -13.68 13.75 11.69
C GLU A 67 -14.19 12.30 11.68
N MET A 68 -14.59 11.82 10.49
CA MET A 68 -15.02 10.44 10.29
C MET A 68 -13.91 9.43 10.63
N GLN A 69 -12.66 9.71 10.26
CA GLN A 69 -11.51 8.86 10.62
C GLN A 69 -11.29 8.79 12.14
N ALA A 70 -11.53 9.89 12.88
CA ALA A 70 -11.44 9.88 14.33
C ALA A 70 -12.56 9.03 14.96
N GLU A 71 -13.81 9.15 14.48
CA GLU A 71 -14.93 8.28 14.88
C GLU A 71 -14.61 6.81 14.62
N ILE A 72 -14.06 6.52 13.44
CA ILE A 72 -13.59 5.20 13.02
C ILE A 72 -12.51 4.65 13.96
N ASN A 73 -11.49 5.46 14.30
CA ASN A 73 -10.40 5.00 15.15
C ASN A 73 -10.93 4.62 16.53
N GLN A 74 -11.85 5.43 17.07
CA GLN A 74 -12.51 5.11 18.33
C GLN A 74 -13.35 3.82 18.21
N PHE A 75 -14.11 3.69 17.14
CA PHE A 75 -14.89 2.48 16.86
C PHE A 75 -14.03 1.21 16.72
N ILE A 76 -12.87 1.31 16.08
CA ILE A 76 -11.89 0.22 15.98
C ILE A 76 -11.39 -0.13 17.39
N LEU A 77 -10.99 0.86 18.19
CA LEU A 77 -10.53 0.62 19.56
C LEU A 77 -11.62 -0.07 20.40
N ASP A 78 -12.86 0.39 20.31
CA ASP A 78 -13.98 -0.17 21.07
C ASP A 78 -14.32 -1.60 20.60
N SER A 79 -14.30 -1.84 19.29
CA SER A 79 -14.59 -3.15 18.69
C SER A 79 -13.46 -4.17 18.87
N THR A 80 -12.24 -3.69 19.12
CA THR A 80 -11.04 -4.52 19.31
C THR A 80 -10.59 -4.59 20.77
N ALA A 81 -11.26 -3.86 21.68
CA ALA A 81 -11.00 -3.90 23.10
C ALA A 81 -11.15 -5.33 23.66
N GLY A 82 -10.10 -5.82 24.33
CA GLY A 82 -10.09 -7.17 24.90
C GLY A 82 -9.79 -8.30 23.89
N MET A 83 -9.49 -7.99 22.62
CA MET A 83 -8.96 -8.96 21.66
C MET A 83 -7.46 -9.19 21.79
N GLU A 84 -6.76 -8.51 22.71
CA GLU A 84 -5.34 -8.73 23.03
C GLU A 84 -5.13 -10.08 23.71
N ARG A 85 -5.22 -11.15 22.91
CA ARG A 85 -5.07 -12.54 23.34
C ARG A 85 -3.68 -13.06 23.04
N VAL A 86 -2.69 -12.28 23.45
CA VAL A 86 -1.30 -12.62 23.18
C VAL A 86 -0.75 -13.35 24.40
N GLN A 87 -0.47 -14.64 24.27
CA GLN A 87 0.13 -15.44 25.34
C GLN A 87 1.62 -15.06 25.46
N ARG A 88 2.01 -14.49 26.61
CA ARG A 88 3.39 -14.03 26.90
C ARG A 88 4.33 -15.16 27.38
N ASP A 89 3.93 -16.40 27.20
CA ASP A 89 4.60 -17.60 27.70
C ASP A 89 5.74 -18.09 26.78
N HIS A 90 5.83 -17.55 25.55
CA HIS A 90 6.92 -17.79 24.62
C HIS A 90 7.95 -16.65 24.62
N PRO A 91 9.24 -16.92 24.34
CA PRO A 91 10.26 -15.87 24.28
C PRO A 91 9.94 -14.86 23.17
N TRP A 92 9.90 -13.59 23.54
CA TRP A 92 9.73 -12.46 22.62
C TRP A 92 11.01 -11.63 22.59
N PRO A 93 11.37 -11.03 21.45
CA PRO A 93 12.35 -9.97 21.47
C PRO A 93 11.82 -8.83 22.35
N GLY A 94 12.60 -8.42 23.37
CA GLY A 94 12.15 -7.40 24.32
C GLY A 94 11.81 -6.05 23.67
N TRP A 95 12.31 -5.80 22.46
CA TRP A 95 11.98 -4.62 21.67
C TRP A 95 10.60 -4.68 21.00
N LEU A 96 9.99 -5.86 20.85
CA LEU A 96 8.73 -6.00 20.11
C LEU A 96 7.56 -5.28 20.80
N GLU A 97 7.55 -5.26 22.14
CA GLU A 97 6.49 -4.58 22.90
C GLU A 97 6.43 -3.07 22.61
N SER A 98 7.59 -2.43 22.38
CA SER A 98 7.63 -1.01 22.01
C SER A 98 7.07 -0.77 20.61
N VAL A 99 7.34 -1.68 19.66
CA VAL A 99 6.81 -1.61 18.29
C VAL A 99 5.29 -1.87 18.27
N VAL A 100 4.81 -2.83 19.06
CA VAL A 100 3.37 -3.10 19.22
C VAL A 100 2.65 -1.88 19.78
N ALA A 101 3.21 -1.25 20.82
CA ALA A 101 2.66 -0.03 21.40
C ALA A 101 2.65 1.13 20.40
N LEU A 102 3.74 1.30 19.62
CA LEU A 102 3.82 2.29 18.55
C LEU A 102 2.67 2.09 17.53
N ASN A 103 2.49 0.87 17.03
CA ASN A 103 1.44 0.55 16.07
C ASN A 103 0.03 0.75 16.64
N ARG A 104 -0.18 0.38 17.90
CA ARG A 104 -1.47 0.61 18.58
C ARG A 104 -1.79 2.09 18.69
N ASN A 105 -0.82 2.91 19.11
CA ASN A 105 -1.01 4.34 19.30
C ASN A 105 -1.25 5.07 17.98
N LEU A 106 -0.64 4.62 16.88
CA LEU A 106 -0.73 5.29 15.59
C LEU A 106 -1.77 4.71 14.63
N GLY A 107 -2.20 3.46 14.84
CA GLY A 107 -3.09 2.72 13.94
C GLY A 107 -4.34 2.15 14.61
N ALA A 108 -4.50 2.35 15.93
CA ALA A 108 -5.64 1.88 16.72
C ALA A 108 -5.85 0.35 16.78
N MET A 109 -4.91 -0.44 16.27
CA MET A 109 -5.06 -1.90 16.17
C MET A 109 -4.19 -2.64 17.20
N PRO A 110 -4.75 -3.58 17.98
CA PRO A 110 -3.98 -4.38 18.93
C PRO A 110 -3.16 -5.48 18.22
N LEU A 111 -2.13 -5.97 18.92
CA LEU A 111 -1.55 -7.27 18.62
C LEU A 111 -2.51 -8.34 19.14
N VAL A 112 -2.81 -9.33 18.30
CA VAL A 112 -3.77 -10.39 18.60
C VAL A 112 -3.11 -11.74 18.37
N GLY A 113 -3.27 -12.68 19.30
CA GLY A 113 -2.81 -14.07 19.14
C GLY A 113 -3.88 -14.99 18.56
N ASP A 114 -3.64 -16.30 18.62
CA ASP A 114 -4.56 -17.36 18.16
C ASP A 114 -4.94 -17.23 16.68
N ASN A 115 -3.99 -16.86 15.82
CA ASN A 115 -4.22 -16.74 14.38
C ASN A 115 -3.52 -17.83 13.59
N ARG A 116 -4.02 -18.04 12.38
CA ARG A 116 -3.37 -18.84 11.33
C ARG A 116 -3.19 -17.98 10.08
N ALA A 117 -2.00 -18.02 9.50
CA ALA A 117 -1.71 -17.34 8.24
C ALA A 117 -1.09 -18.31 7.23
N ARG A 118 -1.58 -18.27 6.00
CA ARG A 118 -1.04 -19.06 4.88
C ARG A 118 -0.67 -18.15 3.72
N LEU A 119 0.57 -18.27 3.24
CA LEU A 119 1.06 -17.54 2.09
C LEU A 119 0.59 -18.17 0.77
N HIS A 120 0.21 -17.33 -0.18
CA HIS A 120 -0.19 -17.68 -1.54
C HIS A 120 0.65 -16.87 -2.54
N GLY A 121 1.64 -17.52 -3.15
CA GLY A 121 2.55 -16.90 -4.13
C GLY A 121 2.27 -17.26 -5.60
N ASN A 122 1.30 -18.13 -5.85
CA ASN A 122 0.82 -18.47 -7.20
C ASN A 122 -0.43 -17.64 -7.50
N TYR A 123 -0.45 -16.98 -8.65
CA TYR A 123 -1.44 -15.96 -9.00
C TYR A 123 -2.84 -16.55 -9.15
N GLU A 124 -2.95 -17.69 -9.84
CA GLU A 124 -4.19 -18.39 -10.13
C GLU A 124 -4.70 -19.17 -8.90
N GLU A 125 -3.81 -19.80 -8.13
CA GLU A 125 -4.17 -20.48 -6.89
C GLU A 125 -4.74 -19.53 -5.82
N THR A 126 -4.28 -18.28 -5.80
CA THR A 126 -4.87 -17.24 -4.94
C THR A 126 -6.35 -17.02 -5.27
N PHE A 127 -6.72 -16.90 -6.55
CA PHE A 127 -8.12 -16.74 -6.94
C PHE A 127 -8.95 -17.97 -6.59
N ALA A 128 -8.41 -19.17 -6.83
CA ALA A 128 -9.07 -20.41 -6.47
C ALA A 128 -9.33 -20.50 -4.95
N ALA A 129 -8.37 -20.06 -4.12
CA ALA A 129 -8.54 -19.99 -2.67
C ALA A 129 -9.62 -19.00 -2.26
N MET A 130 -9.61 -17.77 -2.81
CA MET A 130 -10.65 -16.77 -2.54
C MET A 130 -12.05 -17.28 -2.93
N VAL A 131 -12.18 -17.88 -4.12
CA VAL A 131 -13.44 -18.46 -4.62
C VAL A 131 -13.93 -19.55 -3.67
N ALA A 132 -13.06 -20.46 -3.25
CA ALA A 132 -13.41 -21.56 -2.36
C ALA A 132 -13.92 -21.09 -0.98
N ASP A 133 -13.38 -19.98 -0.44
CA ASP A 133 -13.90 -19.40 0.79
C ASP A 133 -15.20 -18.61 0.56
N ILE A 134 -15.31 -17.84 -0.53
CA ILE A 134 -16.55 -17.13 -0.90
C ILE A 134 -17.73 -18.09 -1.10
N ASP A 135 -17.49 -19.28 -1.67
CA ASP A 135 -18.54 -20.29 -1.83
C ASP A 135 -19.03 -20.88 -0.51
N LYS A 136 -18.21 -20.81 0.55
CA LYS A 136 -18.59 -21.21 1.91
C LYS A 136 -19.29 -20.12 2.70
N ALA A 137 -19.33 -18.89 2.19
CA ALA A 137 -19.95 -17.75 2.88
C ALA A 137 -21.42 -18.01 3.23
N ARG A 138 -21.86 -17.47 4.37
CA ARG A 138 -23.21 -17.63 4.94
C ARG A 138 -23.88 -16.31 5.31
N LYS A 139 -23.12 -15.30 5.71
CA LYS A 139 -23.62 -14.00 6.18
C LYS A 139 -23.24 -12.89 5.21
N TYR A 140 -21.94 -12.69 5.02
CA TYR A 140 -21.44 -11.61 4.15
C TYR A 140 -20.09 -11.91 3.52
N VAL A 141 -19.83 -11.22 2.41
CA VAL A 141 -18.53 -11.13 1.74
C VAL A 141 -18.22 -9.66 1.50
N HIS A 142 -17.08 -9.21 2.02
CA HIS A 142 -16.55 -7.86 1.80
C HIS A 142 -15.33 -7.94 0.91
N VAL A 143 -15.28 -7.11 -0.13
CA VAL A 143 -14.21 -7.10 -1.14
C VAL A 143 -13.76 -5.68 -1.36
N GLU A 144 -12.46 -5.44 -1.30
CA GLU A 144 -11.87 -4.13 -1.54
C GLU A 144 -10.59 -4.27 -2.35
N PHE A 145 -10.51 -3.61 -3.51
CA PHE A 145 -9.30 -3.68 -4.34
C PHE A 145 -8.98 -2.36 -5.03
N TYR A 146 -7.69 -2.06 -5.08
CA TYR A 146 -7.14 -0.97 -5.90
C TYR A 146 -7.43 -1.14 -7.40
N ILE A 147 -7.32 -2.35 -7.93
CA ILE A 147 -7.73 -2.69 -9.30
C ILE A 147 -8.62 -3.93 -9.22
N LEU A 148 -9.87 -3.76 -9.69
CA LEU A 148 -10.85 -4.81 -9.84
C LEU A 148 -11.39 -4.76 -11.27
N SER A 149 -11.10 -5.77 -12.09
CA SER A 149 -11.57 -5.84 -13.47
C SER A 149 -12.08 -7.22 -13.84
N LEU A 150 -13.21 -7.26 -14.55
CA LEU A 150 -13.76 -8.47 -15.14
C LEU A 150 -13.01 -8.80 -16.44
N ASP A 151 -12.44 -9.99 -16.45
CA ASP A 151 -11.77 -10.61 -17.59
C ASP A 151 -11.82 -12.15 -17.44
N PRO A 152 -11.37 -12.94 -18.44
CA PRO A 152 -11.47 -14.40 -18.38
C PRO A 152 -10.80 -15.04 -17.16
N THR A 153 -9.72 -14.45 -16.65
CA THR A 153 -8.97 -14.95 -15.49
C THR A 153 -9.74 -14.65 -14.20
N THR A 154 -10.45 -13.53 -14.12
CA THR A 154 -11.21 -13.13 -12.94
C THR A 154 -12.68 -13.56 -12.95
N THR A 155 -13.20 -14.08 -14.07
CA THR A 155 -14.59 -14.56 -14.19
C THR A 155 -15.02 -15.47 -13.03
N PRO A 156 -14.24 -16.51 -12.62
CA PRO A 156 -14.62 -17.37 -11.50
C PRO A 156 -14.82 -16.61 -10.18
N PHE A 157 -14.04 -15.57 -9.94
CA PHE A 157 -14.19 -14.72 -8.75
C PHE A 157 -15.52 -13.96 -8.76
N PHE A 158 -15.90 -13.35 -9.89
CA PHE A 158 -17.19 -12.67 -10.02
C PHE A 158 -18.38 -13.63 -9.96
N ASP A 159 -18.23 -14.84 -10.53
CA ASP A 159 -19.25 -15.88 -10.46
C ASP A 159 -19.49 -16.34 -9.02
N ALA A 160 -18.43 -16.48 -8.22
CA ALA A 160 -18.54 -16.79 -6.80
C ALA A 160 -19.28 -15.70 -6.02
N LEU A 161 -19.03 -14.41 -6.31
CA LEU A 161 -19.75 -13.30 -5.70
C LEU A 161 -21.25 -13.32 -6.07
N GLU A 162 -21.58 -13.53 -7.35
CA GLU A 162 -22.98 -13.65 -7.78
C GLU A 162 -23.68 -14.85 -7.12
N ASN A 163 -22.99 -15.99 -7.06
CA ASN A 163 -23.53 -17.19 -6.42
C ASN A 163 -23.76 -16.97 -4.92
N ALA A 164 -22.88 -16.23 -4.24
CA ALA A 164 -23.09 -15.82 -2.85
C ALA A 164 -24.36 -14.97 -2.70
N VAL A 165 -24.58 -13.97 -3.57
CA VAL A 165 -25.81 -13.17 -3.58
C VAL A 165 -27.05 -14.05 -3.80
N LYS A 166 -27.01 -14.99 -4.75
CA LYS A 166 -28.12 -15.94 -5.00
C LYS A 166 -28.44 -16.82 -3.80
N ARG A 167 -27.46 -17.13 -2.95
CA ARG A 167 -27.66 -17.86 -1.68
C ARG A 167 -28.18 -16.98 -0.55
N GLY A 168 -28.37 -15.67 -0.78
CA GLY A 168 -28.81 -14.71 0.23
C GLY A 168 -27.68 -14.11 1.07
N VAL A 169 -26.42 -14.32 0.68
CA VAL A 169 -25.25 -13.71 1.35
C VAL A 169 -25.15 -12.24 0.94
N THR A 170 -24.89 -11.35 1.90
CA THR A 170 -24.68 -9.93 1.60
C THR A 170 -23.29 -9.73 1.01
N VAL A 171 -23.19 -9.28 -0.24
CA VAL A 171 -21.89 -9.03 -0.89
C VAL A 171 -21.68 -7.54 -1.09
N ARG A 172 -20.56 -7.02 -0.56
CA ARG A 172 -20.16 -5.61 -0.71
C ARG A 172 -18.79 -5.49 -1.37
N VAL A 173 -18.70 -4.59 -2.35
CA VAL A 173 -17.49 -4.38 -3.16
C VAL A 173 -17.08 -2.91 -3.18
N LEU A 174 -15.83 -2.64 -2.85
CA LEU A 174 -15.15 -1.37 -3.01
C LEU A 174 -14.05 -1.51 -4.08
N MET A 175 -14.01 -0.59 -5.04
CA MET A 175 -12.93 -0.53 -6.02
C MET A 175 -12.41 0.89 -6.22
N ASP A 176 -11.11 1.09 -6.38
CA ASP A 176 -10.57 2.43 -6.66
C ASP A 176 -11.07 2.95 -8.01
N HIS A 177 -11.57 4.19 -8.01
CA HIS A 177 -12.16 4.77 -9.21
C HIS A 177 -11.16 4.95 -10.34
N ILE A 178 -10.05 5.66 -10.10
CA ILE A 178 -9.15 6.09 -11.17
C ILE A 178 -8.42 4.90 -11.76
N GLN A 179 -7.96 3.98 -10.90
CA GLN A 179 -7.06 2.92 -11.33
C GLN A 179 -7.82 1.75 -11.94
N SER A 180 -9.02 1.44 -11.47
CA SER A 180 -9.91 0.50 -12.17
C SER A 180 -10.43 1.08 -13.49
N MET A 181 -10.76 2.38 -13.56
CA MET A 181 -11.23 3.04 -14.80
C MET A 181 -10.20 2.97 -15.94
N ARG A 182 -8.90 2.99 -15.61
CA ARG A 182 -7.81 2.90 -16.59
C ARG A 182 -7.63 1.50 -17.18
N LYS A 183 -8.28 0.47 -16.63
CA LYS A 183 -8.14 -0.92 -17.10
C LYS A 183 -9.25 -1.32 -18.08
N PRO A 184 -8.93 -2.16 -19.08
CA PRO A 184 -9.96 -2.80 -19.89
C PRO A 184 -10.90 -3.62 -19.01
N GLY A 185 -12.19 -3.61 -19.32
CA GLY A 185 -13.22 -4.33 -18.54
C GLY A 185 -14.00 -3.45 -17.57
N PHE A 186 -13.55 -2.23 -17.23
CA PHE A 186 -14.21 -1.40 -16.19
C PHE A 186 -15.73 -1.22 -16.35
N LYS A 187 -16.22 -1.00 -17.58
CA LYS A 187 -17.67 -0.87 -17.83
C LYS A 187 -18.40 -2.20 -17.60
N GLN A 188 -17.82 -3.29 -18.06
CA GLN A 188 -18.33 -4.65 -17.89
C GLN A 188 -18.31 -5.07 -16.42
N THR A 189 -17.26 -4.74 -15.67
CA THR A 189 -17.16 -4.96 -14.22
C THR A 189 -18.31 -4.30 -13.48
N LYS A 190 -18.55 -3.00 -13.70
CA LYS A 190 -19.66 -2.29 -13.06
C LYS A 190 -21.01 -2.88 -13.43
N LYS A 191 -21.22 -3.19 -14.71
CA LYS A 191 -22.44 -3.83 -15.19
C LYS A 191 -22.66 -5.18 -14.49
N ARG A 192 -21.63 -6.03 -14.44
CA ARG A 192 -21.66 -7.34 -13.79
C ARG A 192 -22.01 -7.26 -12.31
N LEU A 193 -21.39 -6.33 -11.58
CA LEU A 193 -21.69 -6.13 -10.15
C LEU A 193 -23.14 -5.67 -9.93
N THR A 194 -23.61 -4.69 -10.71
CA THR A 194 -25.00 -4.20 -10.63
C THR A 194 -26.01 -5.31 -10.96
N GLU A 195 -25.81 -6.06 -12.04
CA GLU A 195 -26.73 -7.11 -12.48
C GLU A 195 -26.75 -8.31 -11.53
N SER A 196 -25.64 -8.56 -10.82
CA SER A 196 -25.53 -9.66 -9.86
C SER A 196 -26.13 -9.34 -8.49
N GLY A 197 -26.65 -8.12 -8.28
CA GLY A 197 -27.20 -7.68 -6.99
C GLY A 197 -26.13 -7.37 -5.93
N VAL A 198 -24.86 -7.26 -6.32
CA VAL A 198 -23.76 -6.90 -5.41
C VAL A 198 -23.88 -5.42 -5.04
N GLN A 199 -23.75 -5.11 -3.76
CA GLN A 199 -23.66 -3.72 -3.30
C GLN A 199 -22.26 -3.21 -3.59
N TRP A 200 -22.09 -2.20 -4.44
CA TRP A 200 -20.75 -1.74 -4.80
C TRP A 200 -20.63 -0.22 -4.82
N GLN A 201 -19.43 0.26 -4.46
CA GLN A 201 -19.08 1.67 -4.49
C GLN A 201 -17.67 1.89 -5.04
N LEU A 202 -17.43 3.11 -5.50
CA LEU A 202 -16.12 3.57 -5.93
C LEU A 202 -15.41 4.23 -4.75
N MET A 203 -14.17 3.85 -4.51
CA MET A 203 -13.32 4.51 -3.52
C MET A 203 -12.73 5.80 -4.10
N LEU A 204 -12.70 6.85 -3.27
CA LEU A 204 -12.14 8.16 -3.61
C LEU A 204 -12.61 8.65 -5.00
N PRO A 205 -13.93 8.74 -5.25
CA PRO A 205 -14.46 9.00 -6.58
C PRO A 205 -14.13 10.41 -7.07
N LEU A 206 -13.51 10.49 -8.25
CA LEU A 206 -13.34 11.72 -9.03
C LEU A 206 -14.49 11.91 -10.04
N GLN A 207 -15.61 12.48 -9.61
CA GLN A 207 -16.81 12.76 -10.43
C GLN A 207 -17.37 14.17 -10.11
N PRO A 208 -16.71 15.25 -10.57
CA PRO A 208 -17.05 16.62 -10.17
C PRO A 208 -18.51 17.01 -10.50
N PHE A 209 -19.05 16.53 -11.63
CA PHE A 209 -20.44 16.77 -12.02
C PHE A 209 -21.49 16.10 -11.12
N LYS A 210 -21.06 15.21 -10.20
CA LYS A 210 -21.91 14.59 -9.17
C LYS A 210 -21.58 15.10 -7.76
N GLY A 211 -20.83 16.19 -7.64
CA GLY A 211 -20.38 16.72 -6.35
C GLY A 211 -19.32 15.87 -5.64
N GLN A 212 -18.74 14.87 -6.33
CA GLN A 212 -17.70 14.01 -5.79
C GLN A 212 -16.33 14.46 -6.31
N TRP A 213 -15.56 15.13 -5.47
CA TRP A 213 -14.19 15.53 -5.80
C TRP A 213 -13.24 15.04 -4.71
N GLN A 214 -12.22 14.32 -5.13
CA GLN A 214 -11.08 13.94 -4.29
C GLN A 214 -9.80 14.25 -5.05
N ARG A 215 -8.72 14.43 -4.32
CA ARG A 215 -7.39 14.56 -4.92
C ARG A 215 -7.11 13.33 -5.81
N PRO A 216 -6.74 13.50 -7.08
CA PRO A 216 -6.49 12.38 -7.99
C PRO A 216 -5.34 11.48 -7.55
N ASP A 217 -4.38 12.02 -6.81
CA ASP A 217 -3.16 11.34 -6.40
C ASP A 217 -3.28 10.59 -5.06
N LEU A 218 -4.31 10.88 -4.25
CA LEU A 218 -4.71 10.07 -3.10
C LEU A 218 -5.55 8.90 -3.59
N ARG A 219 -5.11 7.66 -3.34
CA ARG A 219 -5.81 6.45 -3.79
C ARG A 219 -5.86 5.42 -2.67
N ASN A 220 -6.86 4.54 -2.69
CA ASN A 220 -6.90 3.41 -1.75
C ASN A 220 -6.25 2.20 -2.40
N HIS A 221 -5.10 1.81 -1.85
CA HIS A 221 -4.22 0.79 -2.37
C HIS A 221 -4.33 -0.53 -1.59
N ARG A 222 -5.34 -0.69 -0.73
CA ARG A 222 -5.61 -1.95 -0.04
C ARG A 222 -6.18 -3.01 -1.00
N LYS A 223 -6.01 -4.27 -0.62
CA LYS A 223 -6.54 -5.45 -1.30
C LYS A 223 -7.05 -6.40 -0.23
N LEU A 224 -8.35 -6.46 -0.02
CA LEU A 224 -8.99 -7.20 1.05
C LEU A 224 -10.12 -8.08 0.51
N VAL A 225 -10.23 -9.30 1.04
CA VAL A 225 -11.45 -10.11 0.97
C VAL A 225 -11.74 -10.60 2.38
N ILE A 226 -12.94 -10.37 2.90
CA ILE A 226 -13.38 -10.88 4.20
C ILE A 226 -14.63 -11.72 3.98
N VAL A 227 -14.63 -12.95 4.49
CA VAL A 227 -15.76 -13.88 4.41
C VAL A 227 -16.26 -14.17 5.82
N ASP A 228 -17.50 -13.78 6.11
CA ASP A 228 -18.21 -13.98 7.37
C ASP A 228 -17.44 -13.54 8.63
N GLY A 229 -16.46 -12.64 8.48
CA GLY A 229 -15.55 -12.24 9.56
C GLY A 229 -14.59 -13.34 10.01
N ARG A 230 -14.60 -14.52 9.39
CA ARG A 230 -13.81 -15.71 9.79
C ARG A 230 -12.54 -15.92 8.97
N VAL A 231 -12.61 -15.58 7.69
CA VAL A 231 -11.48 -15.68 6.75
C VAL A 231 -11.21 -14.32 6.17
N GLY A 232 -9.94 -13.92 6.17
CA GLY A 232 -9.44 -12.70 5.55
C GLY A 232 -8.38 -13.00 4.49
N PHE A 233 -8.35 -12.25 3.40
CA PHE A 233 -7.23 -12.21 2.47
C PHE A 233 -6.67 -10.79 2.41
N MET A 234 -5.35 -10.66 2.40
CA MET A 234 -4.67 -9.40 2.11
C MET A 234 -3.32 -9.60 1.44
N GLY A 235 -2.74 -8.54 0.87
CA GLY A 235 -1.41 -8.59 0.25
C GLY A 235 -1.31 -7.66 -0.95
N SER A 236 -0.57 -8.09 -1.99
CA SER A 236 -0.22 -7.22 -3.13
C SER A 236 -1.03 -7.44 -4.41
N GLN A 237 -1.67 -8.62 -4.55
CA GLN A 237 -2.35 -9.04 -5.77
C GLN A 237 -3.63 -8.23 -6.02
N ASN A 238 -3.81 -7.74 -7.24
CA ASN A 238 -5.08 -7.15 -7.70
C ASN A 238 -5.97 -8.22 -8.35
N VAL A 239 -7.27 -7.92 -8.50
CA VAL A 239 -8.21 -8.79 -9.22
C VAL A 239 -8.29 -8.34 -10.68
N ILE A 240 -7.34 -8.83 -11.48
CA ILE A 240 -7.25 -8.64 -12.93
C ILE A 240 -6.36 -9.76 -13.48
N ASP A 241 -6.40 -10.01 -14.78
CA ASP A 241 -5.40 -10.87 -15.44
C ASP A 241 -3.97 -10.45 -15.06
N ARG A 242 -3.08 -11.43 -14.96
CA ARG A 242 -1.69 -11.26 -14.52
C ARG A 242 -0.89 -10.29 -15.39
N THR A 243 -1.30 -10.03 -16.63
CA THR A 243 -0.70 -9.02 -17.53
C THR A 243 -1.30 -7.62 -17.36
N TYR A 244 -2.30 -7.49 -16.49
CA TYR A 244 -3.17 -6.34 -16.28
C TYR A 244 -3.99 -5.98 -17.54
N ASN A 245 -4.08 -6.90 -18.51
CA ASN A 245 -4.79 -6.77 -19.78
C ASN A 245 -4.41 -5.54 -20.64
N MET A 246 -3.28 -4.91 -20.38
CA MET A 246 -2.82 -3.78 -21.19
C MET A 246 -2.07 -4.27 -22.42
N LYS A 247 -2.41 -3.74 -23.60
CA LYS A 247 -1.75 -4.09 -24.87
C LYS A 247 -0.21 -3.94 -24.81
N SER A 248 0.28 -2.92 -24.12
CA SER A 248 1.71 -2.68 -23.90
C SER A 248 2.36 -3.77 -23.05
N ASN A 249 1.67 -4.23 -22.01
CA ASN A 249 2.18 -5.25 -21.09
C ASN A 249 2.23 -6.60 -21.78
N ILE A 250 1.17 -6.97 -22.50
CA ILE A 250 1.08 -8.19 -23.29
C ILE A 250 2.18 -8.21 -24.36
N ARG A 251 2.38 -7.10 -25.09
CA ARG A 251 3.45 -6.99 -26.10
C ARG A 251 4.85 -7.16 -25.51
N ARG A 252 5.07 -6.67 -24.29
CA ARG A 252 6.33 -6.80 -23.55
C ARG A 252 6.47 -8.13 -22.81
N GLY A 253 5.43 -8.96 -22.79
CA GLY A 253 5.38 -10.21 -22.02
C GLY A 253 5.32 -10.03 -20.50
N LEU A 254 5.00 -8.83 -20.00
CA LEU A 254 5.05 -8.52 -18.56
C LEU A 254 4.02 -9.34 -17.77
N LYS A 255 4.47 -9.90 -16.64
CA LYS A 255 3.64 -10.68 -15.71
C LYS A 255 3.94 -10.28 -14.26
N TRP A 256 2.92 -10.00 -13.47
CA TRP A 256 3.10 -9.59 -12.08
C TRP A 256 3.28 -10.81 -11.17
N LYS A 257 4.28 -10.79 -10.29
CA LYS A 257 4.50 -11.81 -9.25
C LYS A 257 4.14 -11.19 -7.91
N ASP A 258 2.98 -11.57 -7.40
CA ASP A 258 2.41 -11.05 -6.16
C ASP A 258 2.54 -12.07 -5.02
N LEU A 259 2.24 -11.60 -3.82
CA LEU A 259 2.11 -12.43 -2.63
C LEU A 259 0.85 -12.01 -1.87
N MET A 260 0.01 -12.98 -1.55
CA MET A 260 -1.16 -12.81 -0.70
C MET A 260 -1.04 -13.68 0.54
N VAL A 261 -1.71 -13.27 1.61
CA VAL A 261 -1.87 -14.05 2.83
C VAL A 261 -3.35 -14.30 3.07
N ARG A 262 -3.69 -15.56 3.33
CA ARG A 262 -4.99 -15.99 3.83
C ARG A 262 -4.90 -16.11 5.35
N LEU A 263 -5.81 -15.47 6.05
CA LEU A 263 -5.82 -15.30 7.50
C LEU A 263 -7.09 -15.90 8.08
N GLU A 264 -6.92 -16.54 9.23
CA GLU A 264 -8.00 -17.07 10.07
C GLU A 264 -7.69 -16.75 11.53
N GLY A 265 -8.74 -16.68 12.34
CA GLY A 265 -8.65 -16.30 13.74
C GLY A 265 -9.03 -14.84 13.98
N PRO A 266 -8.82 -14.33 15.21
CA PRO A 266 -9.35 -13.03 15.61
C PRO A 266 -8.78 -11.84 14.82
N ILE A 267 -7.63 -11.98 14.15
CA ILE A 267 -7.05 -10.93 13.29
C ILE A 267 -7.98 -10.50 12.15
N VAL A 268 -8.89 -11.37 11.70
CA VAL A 268 -9.84 -11.07 10.62
C VAL A 268 -10.79 -9.94 11.02
N SER A 269 -11.11 -9.79 12.31
CA SER A 269 -11.89 -8.66 12.83
C SER A 269 -11.22 -7.32 12.54
N GLY A 270 -9.88 -7.24 12.65
CA GLY A 270 -9.13 -6.02 12.33
C GLY A 270 -9.23 -5.66 10.83
N LEU A 271 -9.15 -6.66 9.94
CA LEU A 271 -9.35 -6.45 8.50
C LEU A 271 -10.79 -6.03 8.19
N ASN A 272 -11.77 -6.65 8.83
CA ASN A 272 -13.18 -6.31 8.64
C ASN A 272 -13.47 -4.88 9.12
N ALA A 273 -12.86 -4.44 10.24
CA ALA A 273 -13.02 -3.09 10.74
C ALA A 273 -12.45 -2.04 9.76
N ILE A 274 -11.35 -2.34 9.06
CA ILE A 274 -10.82 -1.49 7.97
C ILE A 274 -11.82 -1.42 6.81
N PHE A 275 -12.38 -2.55 6.39
CA PHE A 275 -13.38 -2.53 5.31
C PHE A 275 -14.62 -1.72 5.70
N ILE A 276 -15.16 -1.91 6.91
CA ILE A 276 -16.34 -1.18 7.41
C ILE A 276 -16.07 0.32 7.44
N THR A 277 -14.86 0.69 7.84
CA THR A 277 -14.35 2.07 7.84
C THR A 277 -14.34 2.69 6.44
N ASP A 278 -13.80 1.96 5.46
CA ASP A 278 -13.73 2.44 4.09
C ASP A 278 -15.13 2.47 3.44
N TRP A 279 -15.99 1.49 3.77
CA TRP A 279 -17.40 1.48 3.36
C TRP A 279 -18.15 2.69 3.89
N TYR A 280 -18.05 2.94 5.20
CA TYR A 280 -18.64 4.12 5.85
C TYR A 280 -18.11 5.41 5.20
N SER A 281 -16.82 5.43 4.85
CA SER A 281 -16.21 6.60 4.22
C SER A 281 -16.75 6.96 2.83
N GLU A 282 -17.27 5.97 2.10
CA GLU A 282 -17.81 6.16 0.76
C GLU A 282 -19.35 6.20 0.74
N THR A 283 -20.03 5.65 1.76
CA THR A 283 -21.50 5.52 1.80
C THR A 283 -22.20 6.33 2.89
N ASN A 284 -21.50 6.67 3.98
CA ASN A 284 -22.08 7.10 5.26
C ASN A 284 -22.98 6.05 5.93
N GLU A 285 -22.85 4.78 5.57
CA GLU A 285 -23.50 3.65 6.23
C GLU A 285 -22.50 2.94 7.15
N LEU A 286 -22.75 2.96 8.46
CA LEU A 286 -21.93 2.21 9.41
C LEU A 286 -22.49 0.79 9.61
N LEU A 287 -21.69 -0.21 9.24
CA LEU A 287 -22.09 -1.63 9.25
C LEU A 287 -21.93 -2.27 10.64
N THR A 288 -22.69 -1.79 11.64
CA THR A 288 -22.55 -2.25 13.03
C THR A 288 -22.92 -3.72 13.28
N ARG A 289 -23.73 -4.32 12.40
CA ARG A 289 -24.20 -5.72 12.54
C ARG A 289 -23.20 -6.76 12.06
N ASP A 290 -22.16 -6.35 11.34
CA ASP A 290 -21.21 -7.26 10.70
C ASP A 290 -19.94 -7.45 11.57
N ILE A 291 -20.05 -7.21 12.88
CA ILE A 291 -18.97 -7.25 13.87
C ILE A 291 -19.33 -8.34 14.89
N GLU A 292 -19.14 -9.60 14.50
CA GLU A 292 -19.22 -10.69 15.46
C GLU A 292 -17.80 -11.06 15.90
N PRO A 293 -17.53 -11.18 17.21
CA PRO A 293 -16.26 -11.69 17.69
C PRO A 293 -16.04 -13.10 17.15
N VAL A 294 -14.94 -13.31 16.43
CA VAL A 294 -14.53 -14.66 16.06
C VAL A 294 -14.11 -15.40 17.32
N HIS A 295 -14.80 -16.48 17.62
CA HIS A 295 -14.36 -17.40 18.66
C HIS A 295 -13.15 -18.19 18.12
N PRO A 296 -12.02 -18.19 18.84
CA PRO A 296 -10.85 -18.94 18.42
C PRO A 296 -11.20 -20.41 18.41
N GLU A 297 -10.86 -21.08 17.33
CA GLU A 297 -10.67 -22.52 17.35
C GLU A 297 -9.29 -22.76 17.98
N ASP A 298 -9.09 -23.86 18.72
CA ASP A 298 -7.76 -24.22 19.22
C ASP A 298 -6.83 -24.45 18.02
N ILE A 299 -5.96 -23.47 17.75
CA ILE A 299 -5.03 -23.49 16.61
C ILE A 299 -3.65 -23.91 17.15
N SER A 300 -3.19 -25.09 16.74
CA SER A 300 -1.79 -25.48 16.91
C SER A 300 -0.88 -24.54 16.10
N ASP A 301 0.26 -24.14 16.68
CA ASP A 301 1.22 -23.21 16.07
C ASP A 301 0.64 -21.83 15.74
N ALA A 302 -0.25 -21.33 16.61
CA ALA A 302 -0.80 -19.99 16.51
C ALA A 302 0.28 -18.91 16.43
N ILE A 303 0.02 -17.90 15.61
CA ILE A 303 0.91 -16.75 15.43
C ILE A 303 0.26 -15.48 15.96
N ASP A 304 1.09 -14.52 16.36
CA ASP A 304 0.60 -13.20 16.74
C ASP A 304 0.66 -12.27 15.55
N CYS A 305 -0.44 -11.56 15.34
CA CYS A 305 -0.62 -10.68 14.22
C CYS A 305 -1.10 -9.30 14.69
N GLN A 306 -0.57 -8.26 14.06
CA GLN A 306 -1.07 -6.90 14.20
C GLN A 306 -1.33 -6.32 12.82
N VAL A 307 -2.59 -5.96 12.57
CA VAL A 307 -2.96 -5.20 11.37
C VAL A 307 -2.52 -3.75 11.57
N VAL A 308 -1.91 -3.16 10.55
CA VAL A 308 -1.39 -1.79 10.59
C VAL A 308 -1.95 -1.03 9.38
N PRO A 309 -3.11 -0.36 9.54
CA PRO A 309 -3.63 0.51 8.50
C PRO A 309 -2.82 1.80 8.43
N SER A 310 -2.62 2.32 7.22
CA SER A 310 -2.00 3.63 7.02
C SER A 310 -2.66 4.42 5.91
N GLY A 311 -2.31 5.70 5.82
CA GLY A 311 -2.77 6.63 4.80
C GLY A 311 -2.97 8.04 5.32
N PRO A 312 -3.51 8.96 4.50
CA PRO A 312 -3.61 10.38 4.82
C PRO A 312 -4.61 10.70 5.97
N GLY A 313 -5.36 9.71 6.45
CA GLY A 313 -6.19 9.81 7.65
C GLY A 313 -5.45 9.47 8.95
N PHE A 314 -4.29 8.83 8.88
CA PHE A 314 -3.50 8.46 10.06
C PHE A 314 -2.42 9.51 10.33
N GLU A 315 -2.20 9.82 11.61
CA GLU A 315 -1.19 10.79 11.99
C GLU A 315 0.24 10.25 11.81
N GLY A 316 1.16 11.14 11.47
CA GLY A 316 2.59 10.91 11.64
C GLY A 316 3.26 9.89 10.72
N GLU A 317 2.69 9.58 9.54
CA GLU A 317 3.26 8.61 8.59
C GLU A 317 3.50 7.24 9.26
N ASN A 318 2.47 6.73 9.93
CA ASN A 318 2.55 5.59 10.85
C ASN A 318 3.23 4.33 10.28
N ASN A 319 2.98 3.99 9.01
CA ASN A 319 3.64 2.86 8.36
C ASN A 319 5.15 3.08 8.14
N LEU A 320 5.59 4.31 7.85
CA LEU A 320 7.02 4.65 7.80
C LEU A 320 7.68 4.44 9.18
N ARG A 321 7.02 4.88 10.25
CA ARG A 321 7.53 4.72 11.62
C ARG A 321 7.65 3.27 12.04
N LEU A 322 6.69 2.42 11.68
CA LEU A 322 6.79 0.97 11.88
C LEU A 322 8.03 0.40 11.18
N PHE A 323 8.20 0.72 9.90
CA PHE A 323 9.30 0.17 9.10
C PHE A 323 10.63 0.60 9.69
N LEU A 324 10.78 1.88 10.06
CA LEU A 324 11.99 2.38 10.73
C LEU A 324 12.26 1.68 12.05
N ALA A 325 11.27 1.55 12.92
CA ALA A 325 11.44 0.90 14.22
C ALA A 325 11.98 -0.52 14.06
N LEU A 326 11.38 -1.30 13.16
CA LEU A 326 11.79 -2.66 12.85
C LEU A 326 13.21 -2.74 12.26
N LEU A 327 13.55 -1.86 11.31
CA LEU A 327 14.90 -1.81 10.73
C LEU A 327 15.97 -1.47 11.78
N TYR A 328 15.68 -0.56 12.72
CA TYR A 328 16.61 -0.23 13.81
C TYR A 328 16.75 -1.35 14.84
N TYR A 329 15.71 -2.15 15.06
CA TYR A 329 15.74 -3.26 16.02
C TYR A 329 16.37 -4.55 15.49
N ALA A 330 16.53 -4.69 14.17
CA ALA A 330 17.21 -5.83 13.58
C ALA A 330 18.59 -6.09 14.22
N GLN A 331 18.96 -7.35 14.40
CA GLN A 331 20.22 -7.77 15.02
C GLN A 331 21.11 -8.59 14.10
N GLU A 332 20.55 -9.35 13.16
CA GLU A 332 21.28 -10.30 12.32
C GLU A 332 21.08 -10.05 10.83
N ARG A 333 19.81 -9.95 10.38
CA ARG A 333 19.48 -9.87 8.96
C ARG A 333 18.19 -9.12 8.68
N ILE A 334 18.18 -8.45 7.53
CA ILE A 334 17.02 -7.75 6.98
C ILE A 334 16.86 -8.20 5.54
N VAL A 335 15.67 -8.69 5.17
CA VAL A 335 15.35 -8.99 3.76
C VAL A 335 14.13 -8.20 3.36
N ILE A 336 14.25 -7.41 2.29
CA ILE A 336 13.24 -6.49 1.81
C ILE A 336 12.83 -6.90 0.40
N THR A 337 11.53 -7.00 0.14
CA THR A 337 10.97 -7.14 -1.20
C THR A 337 10.01 -5.97 -1.47
N SER A 338 10.31 -5.17 -2.50
CA SER A 338 9.45 -4.06 -2.90
C SER A 338 9.54 -3.80 -4.40
N PRO A 339 8.41 -3.69 -5.14
CA PRO A 339 8.44 -3.38 -6.57
C PRO A 339 8.98 -1.98 -6.88
N TYR A 340 8.72 -1.05 -5.95
CA TYR A 340 9.02 0.37 -6.06
C TYR A 340 9.72 0.79 -4.76
N PHE A 341 11.02 0.56 -4.73
CA PHE A 341 11.91 0.99 -3.67
C PHE A 341 12.42 2.40 -3.98
N VAL A 342 11.63 3.40 -3.57
CA VAL A 342 11.97 4.83 -3.68
C VAL A 342 11.92 5.40 -2.26
N PRO A 343 12.83 4.97 -1.38
CA PRO A 343 12.77 5.25 0.04
C PRO A 343 12.97 6.74 0.32
N ASP A 344 12.51 7.17 1.49
CA ASP A 344 12.92 8.44 2.04
C ASP A 344 14.31 8.33 2.69
N GLU A 345 14.88 9.48 3.07
CA GLU A 345 16.21 9.55 3.68
C GLU A 345 16.30 8.72 4.96
N SER A 346 15.22 8.64 5.76
CA SER A 346 15.25 7.88 7.02
C SER A 346 15.35 6.37 6.79
N ILE A 347 14.65 5.81 5.79
CA ILE A 347 14.78 4.39 5.41
C ILE A 347 16.17 4.10 4.85
N MET A 348 16.72 5.01 4.03
CA MET A 348 18.09 4.88 3.52
C MET A 348 19.11 4.83 4.67
N TYR A 349 19.00 5.75 5.64
CA TYR A 349 19.86 5.73 6.82
C TYR A 349 19.68 4.46 7.65
N ALA A 350 18.45 4.01 7.88
CA ALA A 350 18.21 2.79 8.66
C ALA A 350 18.86 1.55 8.01
N ILE A 351 18.71 1.39 6.69
CA ILE A 351 19.28 0.27 5.94
C ILE A 351 20.81 0.33 5.92
N THR A 352 21.39 1.47 5.56
CA THR A 352 22.85 1.64 5.50
C THR A 352 23.49 1.52 6.89
N THR A 353 22.84 2.04 7.94
CA THR A 353 23.27 1.85 9.34
C THR A 353 23.22 0.38 9.75
N ALA A 354 22.20 -0.37 9.33
CA ALA A 354 22.13 -1.81 9.60
C ALA A 354 23.33 -2.55 9.00
N VAL A 355 23.69 -2.26 7.74
CA VAL A 355 24.88 -2.86 7.13
C VAL A 355 26.16 -2.44 7.86
N GLN A 356 26.30 -1.17 8.26
CA GLN A 356 27.45 -0.68 9.04
C GLN A 356 27.56 -1.33 10.42
N ARG A 357 26.44 -1.76 11.01
CA ARG A 357 26.41 -2.57 12.23
C ARG A 357 26.81 -4.04 12.00
N GLY A 358 27.02 -4.45 10.75
CA GLY A 358 27.43 -5.81 10.37
C GLY A 358 26.28 -6.75 10.01
N LEU A 359 25.06 -6.24 9.82
CA LEU A 359 23.90 -7.08 9.47
C LEU A 359 23.92 -7.47 7.99
N HIS A 360 23.37 -8.65 7.71
CA HIS A 360 23.11 -9.08 6.34
C HIS A 360 21.85 -8.41 5.81
N VAL A 361 21.97 -7.55 4.80
CA VAL A 361 20.81 -6.88 4.19
C VAL A 361 20.63 -7.27 2.73
N GLU A 362 19.42 -7.73 2.38
CA GLU A 362 19.02 -8.04 1.01
C GLU A 362 17.85 -7.16 0.54
N LEU A 363 17.91 -6.77 -0.73
CA LEU A 363 16.84 -6.05 -1.41
C LEU A 363 16.46 -6.78 -2.71
N PHE A 364 15.22 -7.26 -2.77
CA PHE A 364 14.61 -7.86 -3.95
C PHE A 364 13.78 -6.82 -4.71
N VAL A 365 14.11 -6.65 -5.97
CA VAL A 365 13.51 -5.69 -6.91
C VAL A 365 13.41 -6.34 -8.29
N SER A 366 12.63 -5.75 -9.21
CA SER A 366 12.46 -6.32 -10.56
C SER A 366 13.62 -5.95 -11.48
N GLU A 367 14.06 -6.89 -12.32
CA GLU A 367 14.99 -6.61 -13.43
C GLU A 367 14.38 -5.69 -14.50
N ILE A 368 13.05 -5.68 -14.61
CA ILE A 368 12.30 -4.87 -15.56
C ILE A 368 11.21 -4.07 -14.86
N GLY A 369 11.06 -2.79 -15.24
CA GLY A 369 9.99 -1.92 -14.74
C GLY A 369 8.75 -1.91 -15.62
N ASP A 370 7.57 -1.87 -15.02
CA ASP A 370 6.30 -1.57 -15.70
C ASP A 370 6.12 -0.06 -15.96
N GLN A 371 6.61 0.77 -15.02
CA GLN A 371 6.59 2.23 -15.07
C GLN A 371 8.01 2.79 -15.19
N ALA A 372 8.36 3.34 -16.35
CA ALA A 372 9.73 3.79 -16.64
C ALA A 372 10.26 4.83 -15.63
N LEU A 373 9.45 5.83 -15.28
CA LEU A 373 9.87 6.87 -14.34
C LEU A 373 10.16 6.31 -12.94
N VAL A 374 9.28 5.43 -12.44
CA VAL A 374 9.45 4.81 -11.12
C VAL A 374 10.65 3.86 -11.11
N TYR A 375 10.83 3.09 -12.18
CA TYR A 375 11.97 2.19 -12.36
C TYR A 375 13.31 2.94 -12.32
N HIS A 376 13.42 4.06 -13.04
CA HIS A 376 14.62 4.90 -13.02
C HIS A 376 14.80 5.63 -11.68
N ALA A 377 13.72 6.06 -11.02
CA ALA A 377 13.81 6.68 -9.70
C ALA A 377 14.36 5.71 -8.65
N GLN A 378 13.87 4.47 -8.61
CA GLN A 378 14.37 3.42 -7.72
C GLN A 378 15.86 3.13 -7.96
N ARG A 379 16.24 2.98 -9.23
CA ARG A 379 17.62 2.73 -9.65
C ARG A 379 18.61 3.78 -9.16
N SER A 380 18.19 5.03 -9.00
CA SER A 380 19.04 6.11 -8.50
C SER A 380 19.59 5.89 -7.08
N TYR A 381 19.02 4.96 -6.31
CA TYR A 381 19.46 4.62 -4.96
C TYR A 381 20.41 3.41 -4.90
N TYR A 382 20.58 2.68 -6.00
CA TYR A 382 21.33 1.40 -5.97
C TYR A 382 22.82 1.59 -5.72
N GLU A 383 23.43 2.66 -6.23
CA GLU A 383 24.86 2.91 -6.01
C GLU A 383 25.18 3.02 -4.51
N GLU A 384 24.40 3.84 -3.79
CA GLU A 384 24.57 4.08 -2.35
C GLU A 384 24.36 2.79 -1.55
N LEU A 385 23.34 2.00 -1.90
CA LEU A 385 23.05 0.71 -1.25
C LEU A 385 24.16 -0.32 -1.50
N LEU A 386 24.63 -0.44 -2.74
CA LEU A 386 25.69 -1.37 -3.13
C LEU A 386 27.03 -1.00 -2.47
N GLN A 387 27.35 0.30 -2.42
CA GLN A 387 28.54 0.81 -1.72
C GLN A 387 28.46 0.56 -0.21
N ALA A 388 27.27 0.69 0.39
CA ALA A 388 27.07 0.38 1.81
C ALA A 388 27.21 -1.12 2.11
N GLY A 389 26.97 -2.00 1.13
CA GLY A 389 27.09 -3.46 1.26
C GLY A 389 25.76 -4.21 1.23
N VAL A 390 24.66 -3.57 0.80
CA VAL A 390 23.37 -4.24 0.57
C VAL A 390 23.48 -5.15 -0.64
N LYS A 391 23.00 -6.39 -0.53
CA LYS A 391 22.88 -7.31 -1.67
C LYS A 391 21.57 -7.04 -2.42
N ILE A 392 21.68 -6.60 -3.67
CA ILE A 392 20.51 -6.33 -4.51
C ILE A 392 20.28 -7.52 -5.46
N TYR A 393 19.10 -8.13 -5.37
CA TYR A 393 18.67 -9.21 -6.25
C TYR A 393 17.61 -8.71 -7.24
N MET A 394 17.91 -8.87 -8.53
CA MET A 394 17.06 -8.47 -9.64
C MET A 394 16.24 -9.68 -10.11
N TYR A 395 14.94 -9.69 -9.79
CA TYR A 395 14.01 -10.76 -10.16
C TYR A 395 13.83 -10.80 -11.68
N LYS A 396 13.98 -12.00 -12.26
CA LYS A 396 14.12 -12.22 -13.70
C LYS A 396 12.99 -11.61 -14.54
N ALA A 397 13.37 -10.95 -15.64
CA ALA A 397 12.43 -10.61 -16.69
C ALA A 397 11.78 -11.88 -17.30
N PRO A 398 10.52 -11.82 -17.79
CA PRO A 398 9.68 -10.64 -17.94
C PRO A 398 8.76 -10.39 -16.72
N TYR A 399 9.07 -10.95 -15.55
CA TYR A 399 8.24 -10.77 -14.38
C TYR A 399 8.51 -9.43 -13.69
N VAL A 400 7.43 -8.80 -13.23
CA VAL A 400 7.48 -7.66 -12.31
C VAL A 400 7.19 -8.22 -10.91
N LEU A 401 8.22 -8.28 -10.07
CA LEU A 401 8.09 -8.67 -8.67
C LEU A 401 7.31 -7.57 -7.94
N HIS A 402 6.06 -7.86 -7.59
CA HIS A 402 5.09 -6.93 -7.03
C HIS A 402 4.65 -7.31 -5.60
N ALA A 403 5.25 -8.34 -5.01
CA ALA A 403 5.15 -8.61 -3.59
C ALA A 403 5.70 -7.44 -2.76
N LYS A 404 5.10 -7.17 -1.59
CA LYS A 404 5.63 -6.20 -0.61
C LYS A 404 5.70 -6.85 0.75
N HIS A 405 6.91 -7.18 1.16
CA HIS A 405 7.16 -7.69 2.48
C HIS A 405 8.61 -7.43 2.88
N PHE A 406 8.86 -7.53 4.18
CA PHE A 406 10.21 -7.64 4.69
C PHE A 406 10.22 -8.47 5.97
N THR A 407 11.38 -9.00 6.29
CA THR A 407 11.62 -9.87 7.44
C THR A 407 12.79 -9.33 8.24
N ILE A 408 12.63 -9.32 9.56
CA ILE A 408 13.63 -8.91 10.53
C ILE A 408 14.04 -10.15 11.31
N ASP A 409 15.31 -10.52 11.16
CA ASP A 409 15.91 -11.69 11.79
C ASP A 409 15.05 -12.94 11.49
N ASP A 410 14.91 -13.85 12.45
CA ASP A 410 13.96 -14.97 12.36
C ASP A 410 12.69 -14.73 13.22
N ASP A 411 12.47 -13.49 13.66
CA ASP A 411 11.47 -13.14 14.68
C ASP A 411 10.18 -12.56 14.09
N VAL A 412 10.31 -11.60 13.16
CA VAL A 412 9.19 -10.77 12.70
C VAL A 412 9.16 -10.65 11.18
N ALA A 413 7.96 -10.76 10.62
CA ALA A 413 7.68 -10.48 9.22
C ALA A 413 6.64 -9.36 9.09
N VAL A 414 6.74 -8.58 8.02
CA VAL A 414 5.71 -7.63 7.61
C VAL A 414 5.33 -7.90 6.17
N ILE A 415 4.03 -8.05 5.88
CA ILE A 415 3.49 -8.26 4.53
C ILE A 415 2.28 -7.35 4.30
N GLY A 416 2.09 -6.84 3.09
CA GLY A 416 0.88 -6.05 2.82
C GLY A 416 0.83 -5.38 1.45
N SER A 417 0.13 -4.26 1.41
CA SER A 417 -0.08 -3.48 0.18
C SER A 417 0.91 -2.32 0.02
N SER A 418 1.59 -1.93 1.09
CA SER A 418 2.47 -0.77 1.12
C SER A 418 3.83 -1.02 0.46
N ASN A 419 4.22 -0.14 -0.47
CA ASN A 419 5.59 -0.13 -0.99
C ASN A 419 6.52 0.63 -0.03
N MET A 420 7.83 0.50 -0.23
CA MET A 420 8.81 1.35 0.42
C MET A 420 9.05 2.61 -0.41
N ASP A 421 7.99 3.41 -0.57
CA ASP A 421 8.01 4.68 -1.31
C ASP A 421 7.21 5.79 -0.61
N MET A 422 7.54 7.03 -0.95
CA MET A 422 6.91 8.23 -0.39
C MET A 422 5.38 8.27 -0.55
N ARG A 423 4.84 7.72 -1.64
CA ARG A 423 3.39 7.72 -1.90
C ARG A 423 2.69 6.75 -0.97
N SER A 424 3.23 5.55 -0.78
CA SER A 424 2.71 4.56 0.16
C SER A 424 2.83 5.01 1.62
N PHE A 425 3.84 5.83 1.95
CA PHE A 425 3.98 6.39 3.30
C PHE A 425 3.06 7.58 3.61
N SER A 426 2.65 8.37 2.61
CA SER A 426 2.00 9.66 2.86
C SER A 426 0.69 9.93 2.11
N LEU A 427 0.42 9.25 0.99
CA LEU A 427 -0.71 9.57 0.10
C LEU A 427 -1.69 8.41 -0.08
N ASN A 428 -1.21 7.17 -0.13
CA ASN A 428 -2.08 6.02 -0.35
C ASN A 428 -2.65 5.51 0.98
N PHE A 429 -3.91 5.09 0.96
CA PHE A 429 -4.40 4.19 2.00
C PHE A 429 -3.81 2.81 1.76
N GLU A 430 -3.14 2.26 2.77
CA GLU A 430 -2.48 0.96 2.72
C GLU A 430 -2.88 0.13 3.94
N VAL A 431 -2.54 -1.15 3.90
CA VAL A 431 -2.62 -2.07 5.03
C VAL A 431 -1.42 -2.99 5.04
N SER A 432 -0.78 -3.09 6.20
CA SER A 432 0.32 -4.00 6.47
C SER A 432 -0.09 -4.96 7.59
N LEU A 433 0.48 -6.15 7.60
CA LEU A 433 0.33 -7.14 8.66
C LEU A 433 1.72 -7.40 9.23
N MET A 434 1.92 -7.03 10.49
CA MET A 434 3.08 -7.46 11.26
C MET A 434 2.76 -8.81 11.90
N VAL A 435 3.63 -9.79 11.69
CA VAL A 435 3.47 -11.15 12.18
C VAL A 435 4.69 -11.53 13.01
N ARG A 436 4.44 -12.01 14.22
CA ARG A 436 5.43 -12.69 15.07
C ARG A 436 5.09 -14.17 15.07
N GLY A 437 6.02 -14.99 14.60
CA GLY A 437 5.84 -16.44 14.58
C GLY A 437 6.85 -17.12 13.66
N ALA A 438 7.66 -18.01 14.24
CA ALA A 438 8.73 -18.70 13.50
C ALA A 438 8.21 -19.46 12.27
N SER A 439 7.04 -20.09 12.37
CA SER A 439 6.39 -20.81 11.26
C SER A 439 6.10 -19.89 10.07
N PHE A 440 5.58 -18.68 10.33
CA PHE A 440 5.28 -17.71 9.28
C PHE A 440 6.55 -17.07 8.70
N VAL A 441 7.51 -16.72 9.56
CA VAL A 441 8.80 -16.17 9.10
C VAL A 441 9.52 -17.18 8.21
N GLN A 442 9.59 -18.45 8.61
CA GLN A 442 10.18 -19.54 7.80
C GLN A 442 9.44 -19.73 6.47
N ALA A 443 8.11 -19.69 6.47
CA ALA A 443 7.33 -19.78 5.24
C ALA A 443 7.64 -18.59 4.29
N LEU A 444 7.83 -17.39 4.83
CA LEU A 444 8.20 -16.23 4.05
C LEU A 444 9.67 -16.29 3.57
N ARG A 445 10.58 -16.84 4.38
CA ARG A 445 11.97 -17.16 3.95
C ARG A 445 11.98 -18.10 2.75
N ALA A 446 11.13 -19.13 2.74
CA ALA A 446 11.04 -20.04 1.59
C ALA A 446 10.56 -19.31 0.31
N VAL A 447 9.69 -18.30 0.45
CA VAL A 447 9.30 -17.43 -0.67
C VAL A 447 10.49 -16.59 -1.14
N GLU A 448 11.23 -15.98 -0.22
CA GLU A 448 12.44 -15.20 -0.50
C GLU A 448 13.55 -16.04 -1.16
N ASP A 449 13.74 -17.30 -0.72
CA ASP A 449 14.68 -18.23 -1.33
C ASP A 449 14.29 -18.55 -2.78
N GLY A 450 13.00 -18.73 -3.04
CA GLY A 450 12.46 -18.83 -4.39
C GLY A 450 12.75 -17.57 -5.22
N TYR A 451 12.62 -16.39 -4.63
CA TYR A 451 12.99 -15.14 -5.30
C TYR A 451 14.49 -15.07 -5.59
N ARG A 452 15.35 -15.48 -4.65
CA ARG A 452 16.81 -15.51 -4.83
C ARG A 452 17.22 -16.46 -5.94
N ALA A 453 16.63 -17.65 -6.00
CA ALA A 453 16.88 -18.62 -7.07
C ALA A 453 16.45 -18.11 -8.47
N ASP A 454 15.40 -17.30 -8.51
CA ASP A 454 14.86 -16.68 -9.73
C ASP A 454 15.43 -15.28 -10.02
N SER A 455 16.45 -14.85 -9.26
CA SER A 455 17.07 -13.54 -9.40
C SER A 455 18.53 -13.67 -9.78
N ARG A 456 19.06 -12.61 -10.39
CA ARG A 456 20.50 -12.38 -10.47
C ARG A 456 20.90 -11.35 -9.43
N GLU A 457 22.09 -11.52 -8.84
CA GLU A 457 22.67 -10.47 -7.99
C GLU A 457 23.20 -9.33 -8.87
N LEU A 458 22.88 -8.09 -8.51
CA LEU A 458 23.44 -6.88 -9.10
C LEU A 458 24.68 -6.49 -8.30
N THR A 459 25.85 -6.47 -8.95
CA THR A 459 27.11 -6.11 -8.29
C THR A 459 27.43 -4.62 -8.45
N LEU A 460 28.21 -4.08 -7.50
CA LEU A 460 28.74 -2.71 -7.62
C LEU A 460 29.57 -2.54 -8.90
N GLU A 461 30.39 -3.55 -9.25
CA GLU A 461 31.21 -3.51 -10.47
C GLU A 461 30.35 -3.42 -11.75
N GLU A 462 29.26 -4.18 -11.82
CA GLU A 462 28.28 -4.06 -12.92
C GLU A 462 27.64 -2.68 -12.94
N TRP A 463 27.25 -2.15 -11.77
CA TRP A 463 26.58 -0.88 -11.64
C TRP A 463 27.44 0.30 -12.11
N MET A 464 28.73 0.30 -11.77
CA MET A 464 29.66 1.36 -12.16
C MET A 464 29.95 1.40 -13.67
N LYS A 465 29.60 0.34 -14.42
CA LYS A 465 29.75 0.27 -15.89
C LYS A 465 28.52 0.76 -16.65
N GLN A 466 27.50 1.27 -15.96
CA GLN A 466 26.26 1.72 -16.61
C GLN A 466 26.52 2.87 -17.61
N PRO A 467 25.84 2.88 -18.77
CA PRO A 467 25.98 3.96 -19.72
C PRO A 467 25.50 5.30 -19.13
N LEU A 468 26.21 6.39 -19.44
CA LEU A 468 25.90 7.75 -18.96
C LEU A 468 24.43 8.15 -19.18
N ARG A 469 23.83 7.74 -20.32
CA ARG A 469 22.41 7.98 -20.60
C ARG A 469 21.47 7.39 -19.55
N SER A 470 21.78 6.22 -18.99
CA SER A 470 20.98 5.60 -17.94
C SER A 470 21.11 6.38 -16.65
N THR A 471 22.34 6.71 -16.25
CA THR A 471 22.62 7.48 -15.04
C THR A 471 21.94 8.86 -15.07
N ILE A 472 21.92 9.54 -16.22
CA ILE A 472 21.20 10.80 -16.39
C ILE A 472 19.69 10.59 -16.18
N LEU A 473 19.10 9.56 -16.78
CA LEU A 473 17.68 9.25 -16.61
C LEU A 473 17.33 8.88 -15.16
N ASP A 474 18.17 8.08 -14.51
CA ASP A 474 18.00 7.68 -13.11
C ASP A 474 18.01 8.92 -12.19
N ASN A 475 18.97 9.82 -12.37
CA ASN A 475 19.08 11.06 -11.59
C ASN A 475 17.94 12.04 -11.85
N LEU A 476 17.50 12.20 -13.11
CA LEU A 476 16.34 13.05 -13.43
C LEU A 476 15.04 12.46 -12.85
N ALA A 477 14.89 11.13 -12.90
CA ALA A 477 13.74 10.45 -12.32
C ALA A 477 13.69 10.60 -10.80
N ARG A 478 14.84 10.57 -10.11
CA ARG A 478 14.94 10.83 -8.66
C ARG A 478 14.30 12.16 -8.25
N LEU A 479 14.44 13.22 -9.04
CA LEU A 479 13.85 14.52 -8.72
C LEU A 479 12.32 14.50 -8.66
N THR A 480 11.68 13.53 -9.34
CA THR A 480 10.22 13.39 -9.31
C THR A 480 9.68 12.83 -7.99
N SER A 481 10.53 12.21 -7.16
CA SER A 481 10.14 11.77 -5.81
C SER A 481 9.95 12.93 -4.85
N ALA A 482 10.67 14.05 -5.05
CA ALA A 482 10.55 15.25 -4.21
C ALA A 482 9.22 16.00 -4.41
N VAL A 483 8.55 15.79 -5.54
CA VAL A 483 7.27 16.42 -5.89
C VAL A 483 6.08 15.63 -5.32
N GLN A 484 6.30 14.39 -4.88
CA GLN A 484 5.25 13.48 -4.41
C GLN A 484 4.80 13.77 -2.97
#